data_AF-A0A821Z2D3-F1
#
_entry.id   AF-A0A821Z2D3-F1
#
_cell.length_a   1.000
_cell.length_b   1.000
_cell.length_c   1.000
_cell.angle_alpha   90.00
_cell.angle_beta   90.00
_cell.angle_gamma   90.00
#
_symmetry.space_group_name_H-M   'P 1'
#
loop_
_entity.id
_entity.type
_entity.pdbx_description
1 polymer ?
#
loop_
_entity_poly.entity_id
_entity_poly.type
_entity_poly.pdbx_seq_one_letter_code
_entity_poly.pdbx_strand_id
1 'polypeptide(L)'
;MERNLCGIQCKYRYEQQLVRREDKEKYRRGLYSSFSSVHQQQFVSLKPDSQQKNLNLINVQEGETFIEDDVVVIDEELILFGVADEIRSITIKNYHLIKWYQENSKNSPPCDILFVRTALNIEARTIHDELHTVFGDEAPSYRTVARWAQWFREGREEVEDEQRSGRPVTETTLDNIEEIRSIVNDDPHVTIAELQEHTGLSYGTVHRILSDHLELRKITARYIPKQLKDYERDERVRICKENLPRFTEGGWRLSDVITGDESWFFHQQSGRKVSNAAWVAKDDPPPTVIRRNKFAPRTLFCIFFKSTGPLLIHRVEREQTIDRHYYIENCLQHVIKEIKKQRPSSGTHAIKLHHDNGRAHVHQDLLDYLRSEGIAIVQHPPNSPDLSPCDFWLFDLIKRNLADQPNFE
;
A
#
# COMPACT_ATOMS: atom_id res chain seq x y z
N MET A 1 -34.88 -2.60 29.56
CA MET A 1 -33.85 -1.57 29.85
C MET A 1 -32.68 -2.30 30.50
N GLU A 2 -31.86 -2.93 29.68
CA GLU A 2 -30.64 -3.64 30.07
C GLU A 2 -29.48 -2.69 29.75
N ARG A 3 -28.68 -2.32 30.76
CA ARG A 3 -27.51 -1.45 30.56
C ARG A 3 -26.36 -2.32 30.04
N ASN A 4 -25.95 -2.02 28.81
CA ASN A 4 -24.93 -2.69 28.02
C ASN A 4 -23.52 -2.41 28.57
N LEU A 5 -22.64 -3.42 28.55
CA LEU A 5 -21.19 -3.30 28.83
C LEU A 5 -20.35 -2.94 27.60
N CYS A 6 -20.95 -2.71 26.44
CA CYS A 6 -20.21 -2.34 25.24
C CYS A 6 -20.92 -1.21 24.51
N GLY A 7 -20.29 -0.04 24.53
CA GLY A 7 -20.79 1.19 23.95
C GLY A 7 -19.69 2.20 23.66
N ILE A 8 -18.50 1.76 23.23
CA ILE A 8 -17.49 2.65 22.64
C ILE A 8 -16.83 1.93 21.46
N GLN A 9 -17.18 2.33 20.23
CA GLN A 9 -16.36 2.08 19.05
C GLN A 9 -15.08 2.92 19.17
N CYS A 10 -13.91 2.30 19.22
CA CYS A 10 -12.66 2.98 18.87
C CYS A 10 -11.87 2.14 17.86
N LYS A 11 -11.75 2.69 16.65
CA LYS A 11 -10.90 2.21 15.57
C LYS A 11 -9.44 2.13 16.03
N TYR A 12 -8.83 0.97 15.88
CA TYR A 12 -7.38 0.82 15.81
C TYR A 12 -6.79 1.81 14.79
N ARG A 13 -6.04 2.80 15.29
CA ARG A 13 -5.18 3.68 14.48
C ARG A 13 -3.94 4.06 15.28
N TYR A 14 -3.11 3.07 15.61
CA TYR A 14 -1.82 3.32 16.24
C TYR A 14 -0.72 2.30 15.87
N GLU A 15 -0.66 1.88 14.60
CA GLU A 15 0.44 1.02 14.09
C GLU A 15 1.13 1.56 12.83
N GLN A 16 0.95 2.84 12.47
CA GLN A 16 1.54 3.37 11.22
C GLN A 16 2.40 4.64 11.33
N GLN A 17 2.87 5.06 12.52
CA GLN A 17 3.64 6.31 12.58
C GLN A 17 5.06 6.31 13.18
N LEU A 18 5.62 5.19 13.65
CA LEU A 18 7.03 5.19 14.09
C LEU A 18 7.79 3.92 13.70
N VAL A 19 8.07 3.75 12.41
CA VAL A 19 9.29 3.06 11.95
C VAL A 19 9.87 3.86 10.78
N ARG A 20 10.86 4.71 11.07
CA ARG A 20 11.69 5.35 10.02
C ARG A 20 12.50 4.28 9.29
N ARG A 21 12.68 4.49 7.99
CA ARG A 21 13.14 3.53 6.97
C ARG A 21 14.59 3.04 7.07
N GLU A 22 15.38 3.42 8.07
CA GLU A 22 16.83 3.14 8.09
C GLU A 22 17.23 1.84 8.80
N ASP A 23 16.41 1.30 9.70
CA ASP A 23 16.81 0.12 10.49
C ASP A 23 16.42 -1.23 9.85
N LYS A 24 15.46 -1.23 8.91
CA LYS A 24 15.10 -2.44 8.15
C LYS A 24 16.16 -2.87 7.11
N GLU A 25 17.06 -1.98 6.70
CA GLU A 25 18.18 -2.33 5.81
C GLU A 25 19.40 -2.91 6.53
N LYS A 26 19.62 -2.56 7.81
CA LYS A 26 20.75 -3.08 8.58
C LYS A 26 20.57 -4.55 8.98
N TYR A 27 19.34 -4.95 9.29
CA TYR A 27 19.01 -6.35 9.58
C TYR A 27 19.08 -7.25 8.33
N ARG A 28 18.85 -6.68 7.13
CA ARG A 28 18.88 -7.42 5.86
C ARG A 28 20.29 -7.68 5.32
N ARG A 29 21.32 -6.99 5.81
CA ARG A 29 22.70 -7.06 5.27
C ARG A 29 23.68 -7.94 6.06
N GLY A 30 23.26 -8.65 7.10
CA GLY A 30 24.02 -9.79 7.66
C GLY A 30 25.48 -9.49 8.06
N LEU A 31 25.78 -8.27 8.50
CA LEU A 31 27.11 -7.86 8.91
C LEU A 31 27.18 -7.78 10.44
N TYR A 32 27.31 -8.95 11.07
CA TYR A 32 28.31 -9.24 12.12
C TYR A 32 28.26 -10.75 12.40
N SER A 33 29.24 -11.43 11.84
CA SER A 33 29.56 -12.84 12.01
C SER A 33 30.70 -12.98 13.02
N SER A 34 30.49 -13.72 14.12
CA SER A 34 31.50 -14.64 14.68
C SER A 34 31.08 -15.24 16.02
N PHE A 35 30.87 -16.57 15.98
CA PHE A 35 31.03 -17.58 17.05
C PHE A 35 30.04 -17.59 18.24
N SER A 36 29.49 -18.73 18.69
CA SER A 36 29.68 -20.13 18.31
C SER A 36 28.45 -20.98 18.69
N SER A 37 27.99 -21.80 17.74
CA SER A 37 27.50 -23.19 17.91
C SER A 37 27.18 -23.64 19.34
N VAL A 38 25.89 -23.81 19.67
CA VAL A 38 25.24 -25.05 20.16
C VAL A 38 23.72 -24.78 20.17
N HIS A 39 22.94 -25.71 19.61
CA HIS A 39 21.46 -25.75 19.57
C HIS A 39 20.74 -25.03 18.41
N GLN A 40 21.05 -25.48 17.19
CA GLN A 40 19.98 -25.88 16.27
C GLN A 40 19.49 -27.28 16.68
N GLN A 41 18.21 -27.56 16.46
CA GLN A 41 17.49 -28.83 16.67
C GLN A 41 16.81 -28.99 18.05
N GLN A 42 15.52 -28.66 18.13
CA GLN A 42 14.43 -29.66 18.23
C GLN A 42 13.08 -28.94 18.44
N PHE A 43 12.34 -28.79 17.35
CA PHE A 43 10.87 -28.83 17.40
C PHE A 43 10.49 -30.30 17.58
N VAL A 44 10.02 -30.70 18.77
CA VAL A 44 9.29 -31.96 18.97
C VAL A 44 8.18 -31.75 20.00
N SER A 45 6.96 -32.10 19.57
CA SER A 45 5.77 -32.31 20.38
C SER A 45 6.04 -33.22 21.57
N LEU A 46 5.65 -32.81 22.78
CA LEU A 46 5.61 -33.71 23.94
C LEU A 46 4.25 -33.60 24.66
N LYS A 47 3.51 -34.71 24.59
CA LYS A 47 2.44 -35.09 25.51
C LYS A 47 3.04 -35.43 26.90
N PRO A 48 2.23 -35.43 27.98
CA PRO A 48 2.74 -35.54 29.33
C PRO A 48 3.03 -36.99 29.68
N ASP A 49 4.23 -37.27 30.20
CA ASP A 49 4.40 -38.37 31.15
C ASP A 49 5.64 -38.21 32.04
N SER A 50 5.36 -38.21 33.34
CA SER A 50 6.06 -38.83 34.48
C SER A 50 7.60 -38.74 34.67
N GLN A 51 7.93 -38.41 35.93
CA GLN A 51 9.10 -38.79 36.75
C GLN A 51 10.15 -37.71 37.09
N GLN A 52 10.11 -37.36 38.38
CA GLN A 52 11.17 -36.78 39.22
C GLN A 52 12.59 -37.24 38.84
N LYS A 53 13.55 -36.30 38.88
CA LYS A 53 14.90 -36.59 39.38
C LYS A 53 15.60 -35.32 39.91
N ASN A 54 15.83 -35.39 41.21
CA ASN A 54 16.70 -34.61 42.08
C ASN A 54 17.92 -33.94 41.42
N LEU A 55 18.22 -32.71 41.84
CA LEU A 55 19.58 -32.17 41.86
C LEU A 55 19.88 -31.48 43.19
N ASN A 56 21.15 -31.56 43.57
CA ASN A 56 21.66 -31.50 44.93
C ASN A 56 21.78 -30.08 45.49
N LEU A 57 21.58 -29.97 46.81
CA LEU A 57 21.96 -28.82 47.62
C LEU A 57 23.48 -28.60 47.58
N ILE A 58 23.90 -27.40 47.22
CA ILE A 58 25.23 -26.88 47.53
C ILE A 58 25.02 -25.63 48.39
N ASN A 59 25.42 -25.72 49.65
CA ASN A 59 25.53 -24.59 50.57
C ASN A 59 26.73 -23.73 50.18
N VAL A 60 26.52 -22.43 49.97
CA VAL A 60 27.60 -21.42 49.98
C VAL A 60 27.20 -20.32 50.94
N GLN A 61 28.12 -20.01 51.87
CA GLN A 61 27.96 -19.08 52.99
C GLN A 61 28.01 -17.62 52.55
N GLU A 62 27.43 -16.77 53.40
CA GLU A 62 27.38 -15.31 53.32
C GLU A 62 28.75 -14.65 53.07
N GLY A 63 28.78 -13.72 52.12
CA GLY A 63 29.86 -12.74 51.96
C GLY A 63 30.43 -12.71 50.54
N GLU A 64 29.95 -11.73 49.75
CA GLU A 64 30.43 -11.34 48.40
C GLU A 64 30.00 -12.35 47.30
N THR A 65 29.53 -11.99 46.11
CA THR A 65 30.04 -10.94 45.22
C THR A 65 29.14 -10.70 43.98
N PHE A 66 29.37 -9.55 43.34
CA PHE A 66 29.11 -9.14 41.94
C PHE A 66 27.68 -8.74 41.50
N ILE A 67 27.54 -7.44 41.23
CA ILE A 67 26.57 -6.86 40.31
C ILE A 67 27.27 -6.74 38.97
N GLU A 68 26.78 -7.46 37.96
CA GLU A 68 26.95 -7.06 36.56
C GLU A 68 25.63 -7.36 35.85
N ASP A 69 25.04 -6.29 35.31
CA ASP A 69 23.90 -6.22 34.39
C ASP A 69 22.60 -6.95 34.75
N ASP A 70 21.68 -6.25 35.42
CA ASP A 70 20.22 -6.42 35.23
C ASP A 70 19.46 -5.19 35.77
N VAL A 71 19.54 -4.08 35.02
CA VAL A 71 18.51 -3.03 35.03
C VAL A 71 17.93 -2.96 33.63
N VAL A 72 16.69 -3.44 33.49
CA VAL A 72 15.83 -3.09 32.36
C VAL A 72 14.56 -2.47 32.92
N VAL A 73 14.40 -1.18 32.61
CA VAL A 73 13.10 -0.52 32.57
C VAL A 73 12.60 -0.68 31.14
N ILE A 74 11.37 -1.17 30.96
CA ILE A 74 10.33 -0.69 30.02
C ILE A 74 9.09 -1.57 30.21
N ASP A 75 7.94 -0.92 29.98
CA ASP A 75 6.55 -1.38 29.85
C ASP A 75 6.29 -2.86 29.52
N GLU A 76 5.11 -3.32 29.98
CA GLU A 76 4.46 -4.63 29.73
C GLU A 76 4.74 -5.76 30.75
N GLU A 77 3.70 -6.00 31.57
CA GLU A 77 3.29 -7.27 32.21
C GLU A 77 3.96 -7.87 33.48
N LEU A 78 3.03 -8.23 34.38
CA LEU A 78 2.97 -9.40 35.29
C LEU A 78 4.26 -10.09 35.75
N ILE A 79 4.48 -10.11 37.07
CA ILE A 79 5.34 -11.09 37.73
C ILE A 79 4.50 -12.17 38.41
N LEU A 80 4.58 -13.40 37.90
CA LEU A 80 4.34 -14.64 38.63
C LEU A 80 5.69 -15.34 38.86
N PHE A 81 6.04 -15.60 40.12
CA PHE A 81 7.10 -16.54 40.48
C PHE A 81 6.50 -17.73 41.23
N GLY A 82 6.80 -18.95 40.78
CA GLY A 82 6.99 -20.12 41.66
C GLY A 82 8.49 -20.22 41.93
N VAL A 83 8.98 -20.63 43.10
CA VAL A 83 8.64 -21.88 43.82
C VAL A 83 8.71 -21.66 45.33
N ALA A 84 7.76 -22.28 46.03
CA ALA A 84 7.61 -22.57 47.47
C ALA A 84 8.67 -22.02 48.46
N ASP A 85 8.26 -21.11 49.34
CA ASP A 85 7.77 -21.50 50.67
C ASP A 85 7.05 -20.32 51.34
N GLU A 86 5.99 -20.66 52.08
CA GLU A 86 5.31 -19.86 53.11
C GLU A 86 4.59 -18.55 52.68
N ILE A 87 3.27 -18.68 52.64
CA ILE A 87 2.23 -17.69 52.96
C ILE A 87 2.80 -16.51 53.78
N ARG A 88 3.02 -15.34 53.15
CA ARG A 88 2.90 -13.97 53.71
C ARG A 88 3.48 -12.90 52.75
N SER A 89 2.79 -12.58 51.66
CA SER A 89 2.93 -11.22 51.06
C SER A 89 1.83 -10.77 50.07
N ILE A 90 0.74 -11.53 49.87
CA ILE A 90 -0.42 -11.05 49.07
C ILE A 90 -1.32 -10.15 49.95
N THR A 91 -0.74 -9.08 50.47
CA THR A 91 -1.49 -7.96 51.06
C THR A 91 -1.11 -6.63 50.39
N ILE A 92 -0.16 -6.65 49.44
CA ILE A 92 0.24 -5.47 48.66
C ILE A 92 0.04 -5.71 47.16
N LYS A 93 -1.14 -6.15 46.70
CA LYS A 93 -1.47 -6.15 45.25
C LYS A 93 -2.92 -5.78 44.89
N ASN A 94 -3.81 -5.51 45.87
CA ASN A 94 -5.19 -5.12 45.57
C ASN A 94 -5.35 -3.64 45.21
N TYR A 95 -4.66 -2.74 45.92
CA TYR A 95 -4.82 -1.30 45.72
C TYR A 95 -4.17 -0.79 44.43
N HIS A 96 -2.97 -1.28 44.08
CA HIS A 96 -2.21 -0.77 42.94
C HIS A 96 -2.74 -1.23 41.57
N LEU A 97 -3.23 -2.48 41.44
CA LEU A 97 -3.82 -2.96 40.19
C LEU A 97 -5.10 -2.19 39.85
N ILE A 98 -5.94 -1.97 40.86
CA ILE A 98 -7.21 -1.24 40.74
C ILE A 98 -6.97 0.26 40.46
N LYS A 99 -6.00 0.87 41.14
CA LYS A 99 -5.64 2.28 40.96
C LYS A 99 -4.96 2.53 39.61
N TRP A 100 -4.15 1.59 39.12
CA TRP A 100 -3.57 1.64 37.78
C TRP A 100 -4.64 1.60 36.68
N TYR A 101 -5.69 0.78 36.84
CA TYR A 101 -6.83 0.78 35.92
C TYR A 101 -7.60 2.12 35.94
N GLN A 102 -7.82 2.72 37.12
CA GLN A 102 -8.45 4.05 37.25
C GLN A 102 -7.61 5.17 36.60
N GLU A 103 -6.28 5.11 36.72
CA GLU A 103 -5.38 6.16 36.28
C GLU A 103 -4.99 6.03 34.78
N ASN A 104 -4.84 4.80 34.27
CA ASN A 104 -4.28 4.54 32.93
C ASN A 104 -5.27 3.94 31.92
N SER A 105 -6.43 3.44 32.36
CA SER A 105 -7.40 2.82 31.45
C SER A 105 -8.84 3.25 31.75
N LYS A 106 -9.16 4.49 31.37
CA LYS A 106 -10.56 4.96 31.33
C LYS A 106 -11.45 4.18 30.35
N ASN A 107 -10.90 3.24 29.58
CA ASN A 107 -11.59 2.51 28.50
C ASN A 107 -11.35 0.98 28.48
N SER A 108 -10.62 0.36 29.42
CA SER A 108 -10.55 -1.12 29.47
C SER A 108 -11.82 -1.69 30.05
N PRO A 109 -12.41 -2.71 29.40
CA PRO A 109 -13.68 -3.26 29.86
C PRO A 109 -13.49 -4.05 31.18
N PRO A 110 -14.48 -4.03 32.11
CA PRO A 110 -14.42 -4.68 33.44
C PRO A 110 -14.11 -6.19 33.46
N CYS A 111 -14.08 -6.82 32.29
CA CYS A 111 -13.89 -8.24 32.08
C CYS A 111 -12.42 -8.70 32.22
N ASP A 112 -11.42 -7.84 31.99
CA ASP A 112 -10.01 -8.20 32.21
C ASP A 112 -9.70 -8.35 33.71
N ILE A 113 -10.21 -7.41 34.50
CA ILE A 113 -10.14 -7.46 35.97
C ILE A 113 -10.85 -8.74 36.45
N LEU A 114 -12.01 -9.05 35.89
CA LEU A 114 -12.76 -10.24 36.24
C LEU A 114 -12.02 -11.53 35.89
N PHE A 115 -11.33 -11.59 34.75
CA PHE A 115 -10.52 -12.73 34.34
C PHE A 115 -9.38 -12.97 35.33
N VAL A 116 -8.56 -11.95 35.59
CA VAL A 116 -7.40 -12.03 36.50
C VAL A 116 -7.84 -12.41 37.92
N ARG A 117 -8.90 -11.78 38.44
CA ARG A 117 -9.39 -12.05 39.80
C ARG A 117 -9.98 -13.46 39.94
N THR A 118 -10.62 -13.96 38.89
CA THR A 118 -11.12 -15.33 38.86
C THR A 118 -9.97 -16.34 38.83
N ALA A 119 -8.90 -16.07 38.07
CA ALA A 119 -7.70 -16.90 38.04
C ALA A 119 -6.96 -16.94 39.40
N LEU A 120 -7.08 -15.88 40.21
CA LEU A 120 -6.59 -15.82 41.59
C LEU A 120 -7.51 -16.52 42.61
N ASN A 121 -8.53 -17.26 42.17
CA ASN A 121 -9.53 -17.94 43.01
C ASN A 121 -10.31 -17.01 43.96
N ILE A 122 -10.48 -15.73 43.60
CA ILE A 122 -11.29 -14.80 44.38
C ILE A 122 -12.78 -15.08 44.11
N GLU A 123 -13.59 -15.05 45.15
CA GLU A 123 -15.03 -15.28 45.03
C GLU A 123 -15.72 -14.16 44.25
N ALA A 124 -16.68 -14.52 43.40
CA ALA A 124 -17.39 -13.58 42.53
C ALA A 124 -18.07 -12.42 43.30
N ARG A 125 -18.41 -12.62 44.58
CA ARG A 125 -18.95 -11.56 45.44
C ARG A 125 -17.90 -10.51 45.76
N THR A 126 -16.71 -10.93 46.17
CA THR A 126 -15.58 -10.05 46.42
C THR A 126 -15.18 -9.30 45.15
N ILE A 127 -15.17 -9.97 43.99
CA ILE A 127 -14.87 -9.32 42.70
C ILE A 127 -15.91 -8.26 42.36
N HIS A 128 -17.20 -8.55 42.57
CA HIS A 128 -18.27 -7.58 42.35
C HIS A 128 -18.14 -6.38 43.28
N ASP A 129 -17.85 -6.58 44.56
CA ASP A 129 -17.71 -5.50 45.53
C ASP A 129 -16.49 -4.62 45.22
N GLU A 130 -15.40 -5.22 44.77
CA GLU A 130 -14.22 -4.50 44.25
C GLU A 130 -14.58 -3.69 43.00
N LEU A 131 -15.26 -4.29 42.01
CA LEU A 131 -15.68 -3.58 40.80
C LEU A 131 -16.68 -2.45 41.12
N HIS A 132 -17.63 -2.66 42.03
CA HIS A 132 -18.59 -1.65 42.46
C HIS A 132 -17.93 -0.50 43.23
N THR A 133 -16.87 -0.78 44.01
CA THR A 133 -16.09 0.26 44.68
C THR A 133 -15.38 1.18 43.67
N VAL A 134 -15.00 0.64 42.52
CA VAL A 134 -14.18 1.32 41.51
C VAL A 134 -15.01 2.03 40.44
N PHE A 135 -16.06 1.36 39.96
CA PHE A 135 -16.90 1.80 38.84
C PHE A 135 -18.29 2.27 39.28
N GLY A 136 -18.65 2.14 40.57
CA GLY A 136 -19.94 2.60 41.09
C GLY A 136 -21.13 2.04 40.34
N ASP A 137 -22.06 2.91 39.95
CA ASP A 137 -23.29 2.56 39.21
C ASP A 137 -23.04 2.06 37.77
N GLU A 138 -21.82 2.22 37.25
CA GLU A 138 -21.39 1.70 35.95
C GLU A 138 -20.81 0.28 36.05
N ALA A 139 -20.68 -0.27 37.27
CA ALA A 139 -20.17 -1.61 37.49
C ALA A 139 -21.11 -2.69 36.91
N PRO A 140 -20.56 -3.81 36.39
CA PRO A 140 -21.35 -4.97 36.02
C PRO A 140 -22.19 -5.50 37.20
N SER A 141 -23.42 -5.91 36.93
CA SER A 141 -24.25 -6.55 37.95
C SER A 141 -23.57 -7.81 38.52
N TYR A 142 -23.83 -8.14 39.79
CA TYR A 142 -23.33 -9.38 40.40
C TYR A 142 -23.62 -10.63 39.56
N ARG A 143 -24.79 -10.70 38.89
CA ARG A 143 -25.14 -11.82 38.00
C ARG A 143 -24.18 -11.92 36.81
N THR A 144 -23.81 -10.78 36.23
CA THR A 144 -22.83 -10.71 35.14
C THR A 144 -21.46 -11.18 35.64
N VAL A 145 -21.00 -10.65 36.78
CA VAL A 145 -19.71 -11.02 37.40
C VAL A 145 -19.64 -12.52 37.70
N ALA A 146 -20.68 -13.08 38.33
CA ALA A 146 -20.74 -14.49 38.67
C ALA A 146 -20.74 -15.41 37.43
N ARG A 147 -21.49 -15.03 36.39
CA ARG A 147 -21.56 -15.80 35.13
C ARG A 147 -20.22 -15.83 34.40
N TRP A 148 -19.56 -14.68 34.27
CA TRP A 148 -18.25 -14.59 33.64
C TRP A 148 -17.16 -15.29 34.46
N ALA A 149 -17.18 -15.15 35.79
CA ALA A 149 -16.28 -15.91 36.68
C ALA A 149 -16.49 -17.43 36.56
N GLN A 150 -17.73 -17.87 36.31
CA GLN A 150 -17.99 -19.28 36.01
C GLN A 150 -17.39 -19.69 34.66
N TRP A 151 -17.63 -18.92 33.59
CA TRP A 151 -17.07 -19.20 32.26
C TRP A 151 -15.54 -19.28 32.25
N PHE A 152 -14.87 -18.40 33.00
CA PHE A 152 -13.42 -18.43 33.14
C PHE A 152 -12.93 -19.67 33.91
N ARG A 153 -13.65 -20.10 34.96
CA ARG A 153 -13.34 -21.38 35.64
C ARG A 153 -13.59 -22.60 34.76
N GLU A 154 -14.52 -22.50 33.82
CA GLU A 154 -14.82 -23.53 32.83
C GLU A 154 -13.85 -23.52 31.63
N GLY A 155 -12.85 -22.63 31.63
CA GLY A 155 -11.75 -22.63 30.65
C GLY A 155 -11.93 -21.69 29.46
N ARG A 156 -12.88 -20.75 29.50
CA ARG A 156 -12.96 -19.67 28.50
C ARG A 156 -11.82 -18.68 28.73
N GLU A 157 -11.07 -18.33 27.68
CA GLU A 157 -9.99 -17.33 27.73
C GLU A 157 -10.34 -16.05 26.96
N GLU A 158 -11.34 -16.10 26.08
CA GLU A 158 -11.77 -14.96 25.27
C GLU A 158 -12.75 -14.05 26.01
N VAL A 159 -12.43 -12.76 25.98
CA VAL A 159 -13.15 -11.69 26.67
C VAL A 159 -14.18 -10.99 25.75
N GLU A 160 -14.08 -11.19 24.44
CA GLU A 160 -14.97 -10.62 23.44
C GLU A 160 -16.36 -11.28 23.43
N ASP A 161 -17.37 -10.53 22.98
CA ASP A 161 -18.71 -11.07 22.75
C ASP A 161 -18.66 -12.16 21.67
N GLU A 162 -19.28 -13.31 21.94
CA GLU A 162 -19.48 -14.34 20.91
C GLU A 162 -20.29 -13.75 19.74
N GLN A 163 -20.05 -14.30 18.54
CA GLN A 163 -20.71 -13.85 17.34
C GLN A 163 -22.23 -13.95 17.50
N ARG A 164 -22.88 -12.79 17.72
CA ARG A 164 -24.32 -12.73 17.96
C ARG A 164 -25.03 -13.31 16.74
N SER A 165 -26.02 -14.17 16.96
CA SER A 165 -26.94 -14.59 15.91
C SER A 165 -27.76 -13.38 15.47
N GLY A 166 -27.27 -12.66 14.47
CA GLY A 166 -28.00 -11.56 13.84
C GLY A 166 -29.29 -12.05 13.18
N ARG A 167 -30.14 -11.11 12.76
CA ARG A 167 -31.30 -11.44 11.91
C ARG A 167 -30.80 -12.20 10.68
N PRO A 168 -31.33 -13.40 10.36
CA PRO A 168 -30.93 -14.09 9.15
C PRO A 168 -31.23 -13.20 7.96
N VAL A 169 -30.20 -12.94 7.15
CA VAL A 169 -30.33 -12.19 5.91
C VAL A 169 -31.04 -13.12 4.93
N THR A 170 -32.37 -13.07 4.93
CA THR A 170 -33.25 -13.95 4.15
C THR A 170 -33.02 -13.87 2.65
N GLU A 171 -32.36 -12.82 2.16
CA GLU A 171 -32.17 -12.54 0.74
C GLU A 171 -30.77 -12.91 0.19
N THR A 172 -29.85 -13.40 1.03
CA THR A 172 -28.50 -13.82 0.59
C THR A 172 -28.32 -15.31 0.73
N THR A 173 -29.26 -16.04 0.10
CA THR A 173 -29.17 -17.48 -0.09
C THR A 173 -28.04 -17.82 -1.06
N LEU A 174 -27.54 -19.05 -0.99
CA LEU A 174 -26.54 -19.55 -1.96
C LEU A 174 -27.07 -19.46 -3.40
N ASP A 175 -28.36 -19.70 -3.60
CA ASP A 175 -29.02 -19.62 -4.90
C ASP A 175 -28.92 -18.20 -5.50
N ASN A 176 -29.22 -17.17 -4.70
CA ASN A 176 -29.13 -15.78 -5.14
C ASN A 176 -27.68 -15.35 -5.41
N ILE A 177 -26.72 -15.88 -4.64
CA ILE A 177 -25.29 -15.61 -4.87
C ILE A 177 -24.86 -16.23 -6.20
N GLU A 178 -25.27 -17.45 -6.48
CA GLU A 178 -24.90 -18.16 -7.71
C GLU A 178 -25.61 -17.59 -8.94
N GLU A 179 -26.86 -17.16 -8.80
CA GLU A 179 -27.59 -16.46 -9.85
C GLU A 179 -26.89 -15.15 -10.23
N ILE A 180 -26.53 -14.31 -9.25
CA ILE A 180 -25.77 -13.08 -9.51
C ILE A 180 -24.39 -13.41 -10.12
N ARG A 181 -23.72 -14.46 -9.65
CA ARG A 181 -22.43 -14.90 -10.21
C ARG A 181 -22.57 -15.27 -11.69
N SER A 182 -23.61 -16.02 -12.05
CA SER A 182 -23.87 -16.42 -13.43
C SER A 182 -24.07 -15.20 -14.32
N ILE A 183 -24.95 -14.27 -13.93
CA ILE A 183 -25.24 -13.05 -14.71
C ILE A 183 -23.97 -12.22 -14.93
N VAL A 184 -23.15 -12.04 -13.89
CA VAL A 184 -21.92 -11.24 -13.98
C VAL A 184 -20.84 -11.94 -14.82
N ASN A 185 -20.77 -13.27 -14.79
CA ASN A 185 -19.84 -14.02 -15.64
C ASN A 185 -20.24 -13.96 -17.13
N ASP A 186 -21.54 -13.93 -17.41
CA ASP A 186 -22.08 -13.79 -18.76
C ASP A 186 -21.88 -12.35 -19.30
N ASP A 187 -22.17 -11.33 -18.48
CA ASP A 187 -21.89 -9.93 -18.79
C ASP A 187 -21.28 -9.17 -17.60
N PRO A 188 -19.95 -8.94 -17.60
CA PRO A 188 -19.26 -8.16 -16.58
C PRO A 188 -19.66 -6.68 -16.51
N HIS A 189 -20.40 -6.15 -17.49
CA HIS A 189 -20.84 -4.75 -17.53
C HIS A 189 -22.19 -4.49 -16.87
N VAL A 190 -22.91 -5.55 -16.48
CA VAL A 190 -24.23 -5.47 -15.86
C VAL A 190 -24.26 -4.44 -14.71
N THR A 191 -25.33 -3.67 -14.67
CA THR A 191 -25.59 -2.68 -13.64
C THR A 191 -26.26 -3.32 -12.43
N ILE A 192 -26.13 -2.67 -11.27
CA ILE A 192 -26.83 -3.15 -10.08
C ILE A 192 -28.35 -3.09 -10.31
N ALA A 193 -28.85 -2.11 -11.06
CA ALA A 193 -30.28 -1.99 -11.37
C ALA A 193 -30.79 -3.18 -12.21
N GLU A 194 -30.05 -3.61 -13.23
CA GLU A 194 -30.39 -4.81 -14.00
C GLU A 194 -30.35 -6.06 -13.11
N LEU A 195 -29.32 -6.22 -12.27
CA LEU A 195 -29.26 -7.33 -11.32
C LEU A 195 -30.45 -7.36 -10.36
N GLN A 196 -30.93 -6.20 -9.90
CA GLN A 196 -32.14 -6.11 -9.07
C GLN A 196 -33.40 -6.53 -9.84
N GLU A 197 -33.51 -6.16 -11.11
CA GLU A 197 -34.64 -6.54 -11.96
C GLU A 197 -34.65 -8.04 -12.25
N HIS A 198 -33.48 -8.62 -12.52
CA HIS A 198 -33.32 -10.06 -12.78
C HIS A 198 -33.60 -10.91 -11.55
N THR A 199 -33.09 -10.51 -10.38
CA THR A 199 -33.14 -11.34 -9.15
C THR A 199 -34.27 -10.95 -8.19
N GLY A 200 -34.95 -9.82 -8.43
CA GLY A 200 -35.93 -9.25 -7.51
C GLY A 200 -35.35 -8.70 -6.20
N LEU A 201 -34.02 -8.66 -6.07
CA LEU A 201 -33.33 -8.28 -4.85
C LEU A 201 -33.21 -6.77 -4.66
N SER A 202 -33.08 -6.35 -3.40
CA SER A 202 -32.78 -4.95 -3.10
C SER A 202 -31.36 -4.55 -3.53
N TYR A 203 -31.15 -3.27 -3.84
CA TYR A 203 -29.85 -2.72 -4.20
C TYR A 203 -28.77 -3.08 -3.16
N GLY A 204 -29.10 -2.98 -1.88
CA GLY A 204 -28.17 -3.27 -0.78
C GLY A 204 -27.79 -4.75 -0.72
N THR A 205 -28.73 -5.64 -0.98
CA THR A 205 -28.47 -7.09 -1.07
C THR A 205 -27.59 -7.41 -2.26
N VAL A 206 -27.90 -6.91 -3.46
CA VAL A 206 -27.09 -7.11 -4.66
C VAL A 206 -25.67 -6.57 -4.46
N HIS A 207 -25.54 -5.35 -3.95
CA HIS A 207 -24.23 -4.75 -3.67
C HIS A 207 -23.42 -5.61 -2.71
N ARG A 208 -24.01 -6.08 -1.60
CA ARG A 208 -23.33 -6.94 -0.63
C ARG A 208 -22.94 -8.29 -1.23
N ILE A 209 -23.78 -8.88 -2.08
CA ILE A 209 -23.43 -10.12 -2.79
C ILE A 209 -22.21 -9.88 -3.70
N LEU A 210 -22.23 -8.80 -4.50
CA LEU A 210 -21.10 -8.45 -5.36
C LEU A 210 -19.81 -8.19 -4.56
N SER A 211 -19.88 -7.41 -3.47
CA SER A 211 -18.68 -6.99 -2.73
C SER A 211 -18.19 -8.01 -1.71
N ASP A 212 -19.07 -8.58 -0.89
CA ASP A 212 -18.68 -9.34 0.31
C ASP A 212 -18.69 -10.85 0.05
N HIS A 213 -19.56 -11.33 -0.84
CA HIS A 213 -19.69 -12.76 -1.13
C HIS A 213 -18.95 -13.18 -2.41
N LEU A 214 -18.95 -12.33 -3.44
CA LEU A 214 -18.24 -12.57 -4.70
C LEU A 214 -16.87 -11.87 -4.77
N GLU A 215 -16.57 -10.97 -3.81
CA GLU A 215 -15.32 -10.21 -3.73
C GLU A 215 -15.00 -9.39 -5.00
N LEU A 216 -16.05 -8.98 -5.72
CA LEU A 216 -15.93 -8.24 -6.97
C LEU A 216 -15.81 -6.74 -6.71
N ARG A 217 -15.08 -6.08 -7.61
CA ARG A 217 -14.93 -4.62 -7.63
C ARG A 217 -15.21 -4.08 -9.02
N LYS A 218 -16.09 -3.08 -9.12
CA LYS A 218 -16.37 -2.40 -10.38
C LYS A 218 -15.26 -1.39 -10.67
N ILE A 219 -14.44 -1.68 -11.67
CA ILE A 219 -13.31 -0.83 -12.10
C ILE A 219 -13.61 -0.31 -13.51
N THR A 220 -13.24 0.93 -13.80
CA THR A 220 -13.37 1.49 -15.14
C THR A 220 -12.35 0.87 -16.08
N ALA A 221 -12.77 0.55 -17.31
CA ALA A 221 -11.87 0.07 -18.34
C ALA A 221 -10.79 1.11 -18.65
N ARG A 222 -9.60 0.64 -19.01
CA ARG A 222 -8.49 1.50 -19.47
C ARG A 222 -8.62 1.71 -20.98
N TYR A 223 -8.55 2.96 -21.43
CA TYR A 223 -8.42 3.26 -22.85
C TYR A 223 -7.03 2.84 -23.33
N ILE A 224 -6.98 2.00 -24.37
CA ILE A 224 -5.75 1.61 -25.05
C ILE A 224 -5.67 2.41 -26.36
N PRO A 225 -4.53 3.02 -26.70
CA PRO A 225 -4.41 3.88 -27.89
C PRO A 225 -4.82 3.21 -29.21
N LYS A 226 -4.58 1.91 -29.32
CA LYS A 226 -4.82 1.13 -30.54
C LYS A 226 -5.06 -0.34 -30.20
N GLN A 227 -5.97 -0.98 -30.92
CA GLN A 227 -6.06 -2.43 -30.97
C GLN A 227 -4.89 -2.98 -31.81
N LEU A 228 -3.94 -3.65 -31.15
CA LEU A 228 -2.76 -4.21 -31.81
C LEU A 228 -3.13 -5.45 -32.62
N LYS A 229 -2.52 -5.57 -33.80
CA LYS A 229 -2.56 -6.81 -34.60
C LYS A 229 -1.57 -7.83 -34.03
N ASP A 230 -1.78 -9.11 -34.32
CA ASP A 230 -0.95 -10.21 -33.81
C ASP A 230 0.54 -10.00 -34.08
N TYR A 231 0.88 -9.65 -35.32
CA TYR A 231 2.28 -9.36 -35.68
C TYR A 231 2.86 -8.15 -34.92
N GLU A 232 2.04 -7.14 -34.56
CA GLU A 232 2.51 -5.99 -33.78
C GLU A 232 2.81 -6.40 -32.33
N ARG A 233 2.04 -7.34 -31.79
CA ARG A 233 2.28 -7.92 -30.46
C ARG A 233 3.57 -8.74 -30.45
N ASP A 234 3.75 -9.59 -31.45
CA ASP A 234 4.95 -10.43 -31.57
C ASP A 234 6.21 -9.57 -31.75
N GLU A 235 6.13 -8.54 -32.61
CA GLU A 235 7.24 -7.62 -32.86
C GLU A 235 7.62 -6.81 -31.62
N ARG A 236 6.63 -6.36 -30.84
CA ARG A 236 6.85 -5.73 -29.53
C ARG A 236 7.62 -6.65 -28.60
N VAL A 237 7.17 -7.89 -28.45
CA VAL A 237 7.84 -8.88 -27.57
C VAL A 237 9.26 -9.16 -28.06
N ARG A 238 9.45 -9.35 -29.37
CA ARG A 238 10.76 -9.59 -29.98
C ARG A 238 11.74 -8.46 -29.68
N ILE A 239 11.37 -7.21 -29.98
CA ILE A 239 12.22 -6.03 -29.77
C ILE A 239 12.52 -5.84 -28.27
N CYS A 240 11.53 -6.01 -27.39
CA CYS A 240 11.77 -5.93 -25.95
C CYS A 240 12.76 -6.99 -25.47
N LYS A 241 12.64 -8.24 -25.95
CA LYS A 241 13.58 -9.32 -25.64
C LYS A 241 14.97 -9.09 -26.20
N GLU A 242 15.12 -8.34 -27.30
CA GLU A 242 16.43 -7.98 -27.87
C GLU A 242 17.07 -6.79 -27.15
N ASN A 243 16.27 -5.82 -26.69
CA ASN A 243 16.75 -4.66 -25.98
C ASN A 243 17.14 -4.99 -24.53
N LEU A 244 16.38 -5.84 -23.85
CA LEU A 244 16.57 -6.12 -22.42
C LEU A 244 18.00 -6.62 -22.09
N PRO A 245 18.55 -7.63 -22.79
CA PRO A 245 19.92 -8.10 -22.57
C PRO A 245 20.97 -7.01 -22.76
N ARG A 246 20.74 -6.00 -23.62
CA ARG A 246 21.71 -4.91 -23.82
C ARG A 246 21.93 -4.12 -22.53
N PHE A 247 20.88 -3.95 -21.73
CA PHE A 247 20.91 -3.23 -20.46
C PHE A 247 21.29 -4.10 -19.27
N THR A 248 20.90 -5.37 -19.27
CA THR A 248 21.20 -6.29 -18.15
C THR A 248 22.60 -6.90 -18.25
N GLU A 249 23.06 -7.21 -19.45
CA GLU A 249 24.32 -7.94 -19.72
C GLU A 249 25.26 -7.15 -20.65
N GLY A 250 24.72 -6.47 -21.67
CA GLY A 250 25.47 -5.82 -22.75
C GLY A 250 26.13 -4.47 -22.40
N GLY A 251 26.23 -4.14 -21.11
CA GLY A 251 26.91 -2.95 -20.62
C GLY A 251 26.24 -1.61 -20.97
N TRP A 252 25.04 -1.60 -21.57
CA TRP A 252 24.31 -0.37 -21.80
C TRP A 252 23.77 0.18 -20.49
N ARG A 253 24.09 1.43 -20.18
CA ARG A 253 23.59 2.12 -19.00
C ARG A 253 22.42 3.00 -19.39
N LEU A 254 21.37 3.02 -18.56
CA LEU A 254 20.24 3.94 -18.74
C LEU A 254 20.67 5.42 -18.73
N SER A 255 21.75 5.76 -18.02
CA SER A 255 22.31 7.11 -18.00
C SER A 255 22.91 7.58 -19.34
N ASP A 256 23.19 6.65 -20.26
CA ASP A 256 23.68 6.93 -21.60
C ASP A 256 22.55 6.95 -22.65
N VAL A 257 21.30 6.70 -22.24
CA VAL A 257 20.14 6.77 -23.11
C VAL A 257 19.56 8.18 -23.07
N ILE A 258 19.38 8.73 -24.26
CA ILE A 258 18.62 9.95 -24.49
C ILE A 258 17.32 9.55 -25.13
N THR A 259 16.22 10.07 -24.61
CA THR A 259 14.91 9.88 -25.19
C THR A 259 14.34 11.22 -25.60
N GLY A 260 13.64 11.25 -26.73
CA GLY A 260 12.94 12.44 -27.16
C GLY A 260 11.80 12.12 -28.11
N ASP A 261 10.83 13.02 -28.12
CA ASP A 261 9.60 12.89 -28.90
C ASP A 261 8.92 14.25 -29.04
N GLU A 262 7.88 14.31 -29.86
CA GLU A 262 7.09 15.50 -30.12
C GLU A 262 5.67 15.42 -29.61
N SER A 263 5.25 16.50 -28.94
CA SER A 263 3.88 16.58 -28.44
C SER A 263 3.29 17.97 -28.65
N TRP A 264 2.02 17.98 -29.06
CA TRP A 264 1.21 19.19 -29.06
C TRP A 264 0.81 19.57 -27.64
N PHE A 265 1.09 20.82 -27.28
CA PHE A 265 0.62 21.45 -26.05
C PHE A 265 -0.36 22.55 -26.42
N PHE A 266 -1.56 22.50 -25.84
CA PHE A 266 -2.56 23.54 -26.04
C PHE A 266 -2.26 24.71 -25.12
N HIS A 267 -2.53 25.93 -25.62
CA HIS A 267 -2.30 27.16 -24.86
C HIS A 267 -3.23 27.29 -23.65
N GLN A 268 -4.44 26.73 -23.76
CA GLN A 268 -5.40 26.67 -22.67
C GLN A 268 -5.73 25.21 -22.37
N GLN A 269 -5.61 24.82 -21.09
CA GLN A 269 -5.82 23.45 -20.67
C GLN A 269 -7.12 23.30 -19.88
N SER A 270 -8.22 22.94 -20.56
CA SER A 270 -9.42 22.45 -19.86
C SER A 270 -9.07 21.24 -18.98
N GLY A 271 -9.34 21.34 -17.67
CA GLY A 271 -9.13 20.24 -16.72
C GLY A 271 -9.92 18.99 -17.09
N ARG A 272 -9.49 17.82 -16.56
CA ARG A 272 -10.25 16.57 -16.73
C ARG A 272 -11.62 16.70 -16.07
N LYS A 273 -12.62 15.92 -16.51
CA LYS A 273 -13.97 15.92 -15.92
C LYS A 273 -13.95 15.82 -14.38
N VAL A 274 -13.07 14.97 -13.85
CA VAL A 274 -12.89 14.79 -12.39
C VAL A 274 -12.26 16.01 -11.73
N SER A 275 -11.30 16.67 -12.38
CA SER A 275 -10.68 17.91 -11.89
C SER A 275 -11.66 19.08 -11.87
N ASN A 276 -12.69 19.06 -12.71
CA ASN A 276 -13.74 20.07 -12.76
C ASN A 276 -14.94 19.73 -11.86
N ALA A 277 -14.85 18.70 -11.02
CA ALA A 277 -15.90 18.40 -10.06
C ALA A 277 -15.97 19.51 -9.02
N ALA A 278 -17.17 20.06 -8.82
CA ALA A 278 -17.43 21.10 -7.84
C ALA A 278 -18.60 20.70 -6.94
N TRP A 279 -18.53 21.12 -5.68
CA TRP A 279 -19.68 21.08 -4.79
C TRP A 279 -20.64 22.21 -5.18
N VAL A 280 -21.88 21.86 -5.52
CA VAL A 280 -22.97 22.81 -5.83
C VAL A 280 -24.12 22.58 -4.86
N ALA A 281 -24.98 23.59 -4.66
CA ALA A 281 -26.18 23.40 -3.86
C ALA A 281 -27.13 22.40 -4.54
N LYS A 282 -28.04 21.79 -3.76
CA LYS A 282 -28.92 20.69 -4.22
C LYS A 282 -29.72 21.02 -5.49
N ASP A 283 -30.09 22.28 -5.64
CA ASP A 283 -30.96 22.75 -6.74
C ASP A 283 -30.20 23.62 -7.76
N ASP A 284 -28.89 23.80 -7.58
CA ASP A 284 -28.06 24.58 -8.51
C ASP A 284 -27.68 23.75 -9.73
N PRO A 285 -27.59 24.37 -10.92
CA PRO A 285 -27.11 23.69 -12.10
C PRO A 285 -25.61 23.33 -11.96
N PRO A 286 -25.15 22.24 -12.60
CA PRO A 286 -23.73 21.92 -12.67
C PRO A 286 -22.92 23.07 -13.29
N PRO A 287 -21.67 23.30 -12.83
CA PRO A 287 -20.80 24.31 -13.44
C PRO A 287 -20.53 23.94 -14.90
N THR A 288 -20.59 24.96 -15.77
CA THR A 288 -20.35 24.77 -17.20
C THR A 288 -18.87 24.98 -17.51
N VAL A 289 -18.22 23.94 -18.03
CA VAL A 289 -16.85 24.02 -18.55
C VAL A 289 -16.90 24.02 -20.06
N ILE A 290 -16.32 25.04 -20.67
CA ILE A 290 -16.20 25.14 -22.12
C ILE A 290 -15.30 24.00 -22.61
N ARG A 291 -15.87 23.10 -23.42
CA ARG A 291 -15.08 22.07 -24.09
C ARG A 291 -14.15 22.72 -25.09
N ARG A 292 -12.89 22.30 -25.06
CA ARG A 292 -11.87 22.76 -26.01
C ARG A 292 -12.29 22.44 -27.44
N ASN A 293 -12.19 23.43 -28.33
CA ASN A 293 -12.34 23.24 -29.77
C ASN A 293 -11.15 22.42 -30.33
N LYS A 294 -11.38 21.58 -31.35
CA LYS A 294 -10.35 20.86 -32.10
C LYS A 294 -9.27 21.78 -32.68
N PHE A 295 -9.64 23.01 -33.04
CA PHE A 295 -8.74 24.02 -33.62
C PHE A 295 -8.16 24.99 -32.57
N ALA A 296 -8.29 24.67 -31.28
CA ALA A 296 -7.74 25.53 -30.24
C ALA A 296 -6.23 25.75 -30.44
N PRO A 297 -5.73 26.97 -30.16
CA PRO A 297 -4.31 27.28 -30.26
C PRO A 297 -3.45 26.25 -29.54
N ARG A 298 -2.49 25.70 -30.28
CA ARG A 298 -1.54 24.71 -29.80
C ARG A 298 -0.17 24.98 -30.39
N THR A 299 0.85 24.59 -29.66
CA THR A 299 2.24 24.65 -30.06
C THR A 299 2.83 23.24 -29.97
N LEU A 300 3.57 22.85 -31.00
CA LEU A 300 4.30 21.59 -31.01
C LEU A 300 5.65 21.82 -30.34
N PHE A 301 6.02 20.92 -29.45
CA PHE A 301 7.33 20.93 -28.82
C PHE A 301 8.05 19.61 -29.09
N CYS A 302 9.32 19.70 -29.42
CA CYS A 302 10.25 18.56 -29.42
C CYS A 302 11.02 18.60 -28.11
N ILE A 303 10.90 17.56 -27.28
CA ILE A 303 11.55 17.54 -25.97
C ILE A 303 12.46 16.32 -25.90
N PHE A 304 13.73 16.56 -25.55
CA PHE A 304 14.73 15.51 -25.34
C PHE A 304 15.27 15.60 -23.93
N PHE A 305 15.45 14.44 -23.30
CA PHE A 305 16.00 14.35 -21.96
C PHE A 305 16.75 13.03 -21.76
N LYS A 306 17.52 12.98 -20.67
CA LYS A 306 18.12 11.76 -20.12
C LYS A 306 17.84 11.67 -18.63
N SER A 307 18.33 10.63 -17.98
CA SER A 307 18.13 10.43 -16.54
C SER A 307 18.62 11.59 -15.66
N THR A 308 19.55 12.42 -16.15
CA THR A 308 20.08 13.57 -15.41
C THR A 308 19.33 14.88 -15.64
N GLY A 309 18.34 14.91 -16.55
CA GLY A 309 17.57 16.11 -16.84
C GLY A 309 17.33 16.37 -18.33
N PRO A 310 16.68 17.51 -18.64
CA PRO A 310 16.37 17.92 -20.01
C PRO A 310 17.65 18.29 -20.78
N LEU A 311 17.65 18.00 -22.08
CA LEU A 311 18.71 18.35 -23.03
C LEU A 311 18.24 19.39 -24.05
N LEU A 312 16.99 19.28 -24.48
CA LEU A 312 16.38 20.22 -25.41
C LEU A 312 14.88 20.34 -25.12
N ILE A 313 14.40 21.58 -25.12
CA ILE A 313 12.98 21.91 -25.19
C ILE A 313 12.85 22.86 -26.37
N HIS A 314 12.51 22.33 -27.54
CA HIS A 314 12.41 23.09 -28.77
C HIS A 314 10.96 23.38 -29.09
N ARG A 315 10.65 24.66 -29.28
CA ARG A 315 9.33 25.10 -29.76
C ARG A 315 9.36 25.11 -31.29
N VAL A 316 8.43 24.38 -31.89
CA VAL A 316 8.23 24.41 -33.35
C VAL A 316 7.30 25.56 -33.68
N GLU A 317 7.73 26.42 -34.61
CA GLU A 317 6.90 27.53 -35.06
C GLU A 317 5.69 27.05 -35.85
N ARG A 318 4.64 27.90 -35.87
CA ARG A 318 3.39 27.54 -36.56
C ARG A 318 3.65 27.23 -38.02
N GLU A 319 2.90 26.25 -38.54
CA GLU A 319 2.91 25.80 -39.95
C GLU A 319 4.17 25.03 -40.39
N GLN A 320 5.17 24.88 -39.52
CA GLN A 320 6.30 24.02 -39.79
C GLN A 320 5.93 22.56 -39.58
N THR A 321 6.31 21.72 -40.54
CA THR A 321 6.26 20.26 -40.40
C THR A 321 7.65 19.77 -40.03
N ILE A 322 7.73 18.89 -39.05
CA ILE A 322 9.00 18.24 -38.68
C ILE A 322 9.27 17.15 -39.72
N ASP A 323 10.07 17.50 -40.70
CA ASP A 323 10.71 16.52 -41.55
C ASP A 323 12.09 16.13 -40.98
N ARG A 324 12.79 15.25 -41.70
CA ARG A 324 14.12 14.78 -41.28
C ARG A 324 15.15 15.89 -41.16
N HIS A 325 15.13 16.89 -42.04
CA HIS A 325 16.11 17.97 -42.06
C HIS A 325 15.86 18.90 -40.88
N TYR A 326 14.59 19.24 -40.67
CA TYR A 326 14.16 19.99 -39.50
C TYR A 326 14.58 19.30 -38.20
N TYR A 327 14.35 17.99 -38.10
CA TYR A 327 14.69 17.21 -36.92
C TYR A 327 16.21 17.17 -36.67
N ILE A 328 17.02 17.02 -37.72
CA ILE A 328 18.49 17.06 -37.58
C ILE A 328 18.95 18.45 -37.12
N GLU A 329 18.58 19.50 -37.85
CA GLU A 329 19.09 20.87 -37.66
C GLU A 329 18.59 21.50 -36.36
N ASN A 330 17.28 21.40 -36.10
CA ASN A 330 16.65 22.11 -34.98
C ASN A 330 16.59 21.25 -33.70
N CYS A 331 16.69 19.93 -33.82
CA CYS A 331 16.64 19.05 -32.64
C CYS A 331 17.99 18.37 -32.37
N LEU A 332 18.41 17.43 -33.21
CA LEU A 332 19.54 16.55 -32.90
C LEU A 332 20.86 17.30 -32.77
N GLN A 333 21.16 18.28 -33.64
CA GLN A 333 22.40 19.07 -33.54
C GLN A 333 22.51 19.80 -32.19
N HIS A 334 21.39 20.34 -31.69
CA HIS A 334 21.33 21.03 -30.41
C HIS A 334 21.51 20.05 -29.25
N VAL A 335 20.85 18.90 -29.31
CA VAL A 335 21.02 17.81 -28.33
C VAL A 335 22.48 17.36 -28.29
N ILE A 336 23.11 17.12 -29.45
CA ILE A 336 24.51 16.69 -29.56
C ILE A 336 25.47 17.73 -29.01
N LYS A 337 25.24 19.01 -29.32
CA LYS A 337 26.04 20.12 -28.77
C LYS A 337 25.99 20.14 -27.24
N GLU A 338 24.80 19.97 -26.66
CA GLU A 338 24.64 19.92 -25.20
C GLU A 338 25.29 18.68 -24.58
N ILE A 339 25.21 17.51 -25.24
CA ILE A 339 25.94 16.31 -24.80
C ILE A 339 27.45 16.56 -24.79
N LYS A 340 28.01 17.09 -25.89
CA LYS A 340 29.46 17.36 -26.01
C LYS A 340 29.92 18.37 -24.95
N LYS A 341 29.08 19.34 -24.59
CA LYS A 341 29.33 20.26 -23.48
C LYS A 341 29.32 19.55 -22.12
N GLN A 342 28.37 18.65 -21.88
CA GLN A 342 28.28 17.87 -20.64
C GLN A 342 29.35 16.76 -20.55
N ARG A 343 29.91 16.33 -21.69
CA ARG A 343 30.91 15.26 -21.81
C ARG A 343 32.10 15.71 -22.66
N PRO A 344 32.96 16.64 -22.19
CA PRO A 344 34.04 17.19 -23.01
C PRO A 344 35.03 16.14 -23.53
N SER A 345 35.30 15.09 -22.75
CA SER A 345 36.28 14.06 -23.10
C SER A 345 35.69 12.91 -23.92
N SER A 346 34.47 12.45 -23.60
CA SER A 346 33.86 11.29 -24.27
C SER A 346 32.87 11.66 -25.38
N GLY A 347 32.44 12.93 -25.43
CA GLY A 347 31.48 13.41 -26.43
C GLY A 347 30.21 12.55 -26.48
N THR A 348 29.87 12.13 -27.70
CA THR A 348 28.73 11.27 -28.02
C THR A 348 29.06 9.77 -27.94
N HIS A 349 30.31 9.39 -27.64
CA HIS A 349 30.69 7.99 -27.57
C HIS A 349 29.84 7.23 -26.55
N ALA A 350 29.31 6.09 -26.97
CA ALA A 350 28.42 5.22 -26.21
C ALA A 350 27.04 5.82 -25.86
N ILE A 351 26.63 6.96 -26.43
CA ILE A 351 25.27 7.47 -26.31
C ILE A 351 24.30 6.66 -27.17
N LYS A 352 23.10 6.43 -26.64
CA LYS A 352 22.00 5.77 -27.34
C LYS A 352 20.83 6.75 -27.46
N LEU A 353 20.21 6.82 -28.64
CA LEU A 353 18.98 7.57 -28.85
C LEU A 353 17.78 6.62 -28.87
N HIS A 354 16.76 6.97 -28.10
CA HIS A 354 15.44 6.37 -28.12
C HIS A 354 14.43 7.41 -28.64
N HIS A 355 13.80 7.11 -29.76
CA HIS A 355 12.71 7.88 -30.35
C HIS A 355 11.74 6.93 -31.06
N ASP A 356 10.55 7.39 -31.40
CA ASP A 356 9.57 6.58 -32.10
C ASP A 356 9.99 6.29 -33.56
N ASN A 357 9.21 5.43 -34.24
CA ASN A 357 9.45 5.09 -35.64
C ASN A 357 8.73 6.06 -36.61
N GLY A 358 8.60 7.33 -36.24
CA GLY A 358 8.06 8.37 -37.10
C GLY A 358 8.78 8.40 -38.46
N ARG A 359 8.07 8.76 -39.54
CA ARG A 359 8.63 8.71 -40.91
C ARG A 359 9.92 9.51 -41.06
N ALA A 360 10.04 10.64 -40.36
CA ALA A 360 11.25 11.45 -40.35
C ALA A 360 12.41 10.73 -39.64
N HIS A 361 12.12 9.97 -38.58
CA HIS A 361 13.07 9.34 -37.66
C HIS A 361 13.76 8.10 -38.24
N VAL A 362 13.09 7.41 -39.16
CA VAL A 362 13.63 6.20 -39.82
C VAL A 362 14.26 6.48 -41.18
N HIS A 363 14.35 7.75 -41.60
CA HIS A 363 14.89 8.11 -42.90
C HIS A 363 16.42 7.93 -42.95
N GLN A 364 16.95 7.46 -44.08
CA GLN A 364 18.36 7.12 -44.25
C GLN A 364 19.31 8.29 -43.91
N ASP A 365 19.05 9.50 -44.43
CA ASP A 365 19.83 10.71 -44.10
C ASP A 365 20.01 10.94 -42.58
N LEU A 366 18.96 10.67 -41.79
CA LEU A 366 19.01 10.84 -40.34
C LEU A 366 19.80 9.70 -39.69
N LEU A 367 19.60 8.46 -40.14
CA LEU A 367 20.37 7.31 -39.67
C LEU A 367 21.87 7.49 -39.98
N ASP A 368 22.21 8.05 -41.13
CA ASP A 368 23.57 8.36 -41.55
C ASP A 368 24.17 9.46 -40.67
N TYR A 369 23.39 10.51 -40.38
CA TYR A 369 23.79 11.56 -39.45
C TYR A 369 24.08 11.00 -38.05
N LEU A 370 23.17 10.21 -37.46
CA LEU A 370 23.38 9.59 -36.14
C LEU A 370 24.60 8.65 -36.11
N ARG A 371 24.81 7.87 -37.19
CA ARG A 371 26.01 7.02 -37.33
C ARG A 371 27.29 7.86 -37.40
N SER A 372 27.28 8.98 -38.13
CA SER A 372 28.43 9.89 -38.22
C SER A 372 28.80 10.51 -36.87
N GLU A 373 27.81 10.69 -35.99
CA GLU A 373 27.98 11.21 -34.62
C GLU A 373 28.24 10.09 -33.60
N GLY A 374 28.34 8.82 -34.03
CA GLY A 374 28.63 7.68 -33.16
C GLY A 374 27.49 7.33 -32.19
N ILE A 375 26.26 7.73 -32.50
CA ILE A 375 25.08 7.50 -31.65
C ILE A 375 24.38 6.23 -32.10
N ALA A 376 24.22 5.28 -31.18
CA ALA A 376 23.45 4.06 -31.42
C ALA A 376 21.95 4.32 -31.25
N ILE A 377 21.10 3.62 -32.00
CA ILE A 377 19.65 3.73 -31.87
C ILE A 377 19.13 2.56 -31.02
N VAL A 378 18.27 2.88 -30.04
CA VAL A 378 17.46 1.88 -29.33
C VAL A 378 16.29 1.53 -30.23
N GLN A 379 16.14 0.27 -30.61
CA GLN A 379 15.02 -0.15 -31.46
C GLN A 379 13.71 0.07 -30.71
N HIS A 380 12.79 0.84 -31.30
CA HIS A 380 11.47 1.07 -30.73
C HIS A 380 10.43 0.21 -31.46
N PRO A 381 9.55 -0.52 -30.74
CA PRO A 381 8.53 -1.32 -31.38
C PRO A 381 7.34 -0.49 -31.88
N PRO A 382 6.62 -0.95 -32.93
CA PRO A 382 5.52 -0.18 -33.52
C PRO A 382 4.35 0.03 -32.54
N ASN A 383 3.73 1.21 -32.58
CA ASN A 383 2.58 1.61 -31.75
C ASN A 383 2.79 1.36 -30.25
N SER A 384 3.94 1.79 -29.71
CA SER A 384 4.34 1.48 -28.34
C SER A 384 4.58 2.70 -27.46
N PRO A 385 3.59 3.60 -27.31
CA PRO A 385 3.72 4.75 -26.42
C PRO A 385 3.92 4.34 -24.95
N ASP A 386 3.46 3.14 -24.57
CA ASP A 386 3.70 2.56 -23.24
C ASP A 386 5.17 2.19 -22.98
N LEU A 387 5.99 2.14 -24.03
CA LEU A 387 7.44 1.92 -23.96
C LEU A 387 8.24 3.19 -24.26
N SER A 388 7.57 4.33 -24.48
CA SER A 388 8.17 5.64 -24.73
C SER A 388 8.12 6.50 -23.47
N PRO A 389 9.26 6.84 -22.83
CA PRO A 389 9.28 7.67 -21.63
C PRO A 389 8.65 9.06 -21.82
N CYS A 390 8.65 9.56 -23.05
CA CYS A 390 7.98 10.80 -23.40
C CYS A 390 6.46 10.68 -23.24
N ASP A 391 5.88 9.59 -23.75
CA ASP A 391 4.43 9.37 -23.76
C ASP A 391 3.88 8.87 -22.43
N PHE A 392 4.45 7.80 -21.86
CA PHE A 392 3.88 7.18 -20.66
C PHE A 392 4.10 8.01 -19.39
N TRP A 393 5.05 8.96 -19.41
CA TRP A 393 5.43 9.75 -18.24
C TRP A 393 5.52 11.25 -18.50
N LEU A 394 6.49 11.70 -19.31
CA LEU A 394 6.87 13.12 -19.33
C LEU A 394 5.73 14.02 -19.81
N PHE A 395 5.12 13.73 -20.96
CA PHE A 395 4.08 14.59 -21.53
C PHE A 395 2.82 14.61 -20.69
N ASP A 396 2.43 13.48 -20.11
CA ASP A 396 1.31 13.43 -19.17
C ASP A 396 1.62 14.23 -17.89
N LEU A 397 2.84 14.13 -17.35
CA LEU A 397 3.29 14.96 -16.23
C LEU A 397 3.21 16.45 -16.55
N ILE A 398 3.79 16.88 -17.68
CA ILE A 398 3.78 18.29 -18.07
C ILE A 398 2.33 18.76 -18.28
N LYS A 399 1.52 18.03 -19.06
CA LYS A 399 0.13 18.43 -19.36
C LYS A 399 -0.76 18.50 -18.11
N ARG A 400 -0.53 17.66 -17.10
CA ARG A 400 -1.23 17.73 -15.82
C ARG A 400 -0.84 18.98 -15.02
N ASN A 401 0.43 19.36 -15.04
CA ASN A 401 0.92 20.54 -14.32
C ASN A 401 0.69 21.86 -15.09
N LEU A 402 0.33 21.78 -16.37
CA LEU A 402 -0.13 22.91 -17.18
C LEU A 402 -1.65 23.11 -17.14
N ALA A 403 -2.43 22.21 -16.50
CA ALA A 403 -3.85 22.42 -16.30
C ALA A 403 -4.03 23.66 -15.42
N ASP A 404 -4.62 24.70 -16.00
CA ASP A 404 -4.60 26.08 -15.54
C ASP A 404 -4.64 26.23 -14.01
N GLN A 405 -3.65 26.94 -13.47
CA GLN A 405 -3.93 27.76 -12.29
C GLN A 405 -5.09 28.67 -12.67
N PRO A 406 -6.17 28.72 -11.88
CA PRO A 406 -7.25 29.66 -12.17
C PRO A 406 -6.60 31.04 -12.31
N ASN A 407 -6.91 31.74 -13.40
CA ASN A 407 -6.48 33.11 -13.63
C ASN A 407 -6.67 33.89 -12.32
N PHE A 408 -5.58 34.24 -11.65
CA PHE A 408 -5.61 35.29 -10.65
C PHE A 408 -5.72 36.59 -11.46
N GLU A 409 -6.95 36.99 -11.75
CA GLU A 409 -7.27 38.39 -12.06
C GLU A 409 -7.23 39.23 -10.78
#